data_AF-A0A536SFB9-F1
#
_entry.id   AF-A0A536SFB9-F1
#
_cell.length_a   1.000
_cell.length_b   1.000
_cell.length_c   1.000
_cell.angle_alpha   90.00
_cell.angle_beta   90.00
_cell.angle_gamma   90.00
#
_symmetry.space_group_name_H-M   'P 1'
#
loop_
_entity.id
_entity.type
_entity.pdbx_description
1 polymer ?
#
loop_
_entity_poly.entity_id
_entity_poly.type
_entity_poly.pdbx_seq_one_letter_code
_entity_poly.pdbx_strand_id
1 'polypeptide(L)'
;MFSIKGERELEFGIKAYEDGEYPYAARLLQASLDGGLRGRSSQARAHKFLAFIHCASGRMQQCRDEFRRALDIDPSFELREDEAGHPVWGAAFRSVKSRSSPP
;
A
#
# COMPACT_ATOMS: atom_id res chain seq x y z
N MET A 1 25.16 1.01 6.97
CA MET A 1 24.78 1.46 5.62
C MET A 1 23.29 1.22 5.47
N PHE A 2 22.53 2.30 5.34
CA PHE A 2 21.07 2.28 5.30
C PHE A 2 20.61 1.51 4.06
N SER A 3 19.52 0.73 4.15
CA SER A 3 18.94 0.12 2.94
C SER A 3 18.55 1.30 2.05
N ILE A 4 19.22 1.45 0.91
CA ILE A 4 18.87 2.43 -0.14
C ILE A 4 18.07 1.71 -1.23
N LYS A 5 18.22 0.38 -1.28
CA LYS A 5 17.62 -0.47 -2.29
C LYS A 5 16.10 -0.53 -2.14
N GLY A 6 15.59 -0.84 -0.95
CA GLY A 6 14.15 -0.94 -0.71
C GLY A 6 13.44 0.41 -0.95
N GLU A 7 14.03 1.50 -0.50
CA GLU A 7 13.52 2.86 -0.65
C GLU A 7 13.49 3.27 -2.13
N ARG A 8 14.51 2.92 -2.90
CA ARG A 8 14.54 3.13 -4.35
C ARG A 8 13.49 2.28 -5.08
N GLU A 9 13.34 1.02 -4.72
CA GLU A 9 12.33 0.12 -5.29
C GLU A 9 10.91 0.62 -4.99
N LEU A 10 10.68 1.19 -3.80
CA LEU A 10 9.44 1.84 -3.45
C LEU A 10 9.15 3.04 -4.37
N GLU A 11 10.11 3.94 -4.55
CA GLU A 11 9.93 5.10 -5.44
C GLU A 11 9.65 4.68 -6.89
N PHE A 12 10.38 3.70 -7.42
CA PHE A 12 10.12 3.19 -8.76
C PHE A 12 8.76 2.49 -8.86
N GLY A 13 8.35 1.75 -7.83
CA GLY A 13 7.05 1.09 -7.80
C GLY A 13 5.88 2.09 -7.79
N ILE A 14 6.04 3.21 -7.07
CA ILE A 14 5.07 4.31 -7.05
C ILE A 14 4.96 4.94 -8.44
N LYS A 15 6.10 5.26 -9.06
CA LYS A 15 6.12 5.84 -10.40
C LYS A 15 5.46 4.92 -11.43
N ALA A 16 5.79 3.62 -11.41
CA ALA A 16 5.16 2.65 -12.29
C ALA A 16 3.63 2.54 -12.07
N TYR A 17 3.15 2.73 -10.84
CA TYR A 17 1.71 2.79 -10.55
C TYR A 17 1.07 4.02 -11.18
N GLU A 18 1.70 5.19 -11.06
CA GLU A 18 1.25 6.45 -11.67
C GLU A 18 1.24 6.37 -13.20
N ASP A 19 2.20 5.64 -13.78
CA ASP A 19 2.30 5.37 -15.22
C ASP A 19 1.28 4.30 -15.69
N GLY A 20 0.50 3.70 -14.77
CA GLY A 20 -0.51 2.69 -15.07
C GLY A 20 0.05 1.27 -15.27
N GLU A 21 1.34 1.07 -15.05
CA GLU A 21 2.01 -0.23 -15.17
C GLU A 21 1.81 -1.10 -13.92
N TYR A 22 0.55 -1.39 -13.57
CA TYR A 22 0.18 -2.07 -12.33
C TYR A 22 0.93 -3.40 -12.07
N PRO A 23 1.14 -4.30 -13.05
CA PRO A 23 1.90 -5.53 -12.82
C PRO A 23 3.38 -5.28 -12.50
N TYR A 24 3.97 -4.25 -13.09
CA TYR A 24 5.37 -3.89 -12.85
C TYR A 24 5.53 -3.17 -11.50
N ALA A 25 4.63 -2.23 -11.22
CA ALA A 25 4.53 -1.56 -9.93
C ALA A 25 4.42 -2.55 -8.77
N ALA A 26 3.54 -3.55 -8.88
CA ALA A 26 3.36 -4.55 -7.83
C ALA A 26 4.66 -5.32 -7.53
N ARG A 27 5.42 -5.68 -8.57
CA ARG A 27 6.72 -6.37 -8.39
C ARG A 27 7.74 -5.50 -7.69
N LEU A 28 7.84 -4.23 -8.07
CA LEU A 28 8.76 -3.27 -7.45
C LEU A 28 8.40 -2.99 -5.99
N LEU A 29 7.11 -2.82 -5.70
CA LEU A 29 6.63 -2.61 -4.34
C LEU A 29 6.87 -3.84 -3.46
N GLN A 30 6.67 -5.06 -3.98
CA GLN A 30 7.01 -6.27 -3.25
C GLN A 30 8.52 -6.39 -3.01
N ALA A 31 9.33 -6.12 -4.05
CA ALA A 31 10.78 -6.09 -3.92
C ALA A 31 11.23 -5.07 -2.85
N SER A 32 10.57 -3.92 -2.76
CA SER A 32 10.86 -2.91 -1.73
C SER A 32 10.68 -3.46 -0.31
N LEU A 33 9.59 -4.21 -0.08
CA LEU A 33 9.31 -4.83 1.21
C LEU A 33 10.34 -5.91 1.53
N ASP A 34 10.66 -6.76 0.56
CA ASP A 34 11.65 -7.83 0.68
C ASP A 34 13.09 -7.28 0.86
N GLY A 35 13.36 -6.11 0.28
CA GLY A 35 14.61 -5.35 0.38
C GLY A 35 14.83 -4.69 1.75
N GLY A 36 13.90 -4.85 2.68
CA GLY A 36 14.03 -4.43 4.06
C GLY A 36 13.87 -2.92 4.25
N LEU A 37 12.76 -2.37 3.76
CA LEU A 37 12.31 -1.00 4.10
C LEU A 37 12.37 -0.82 5.62
N ARG A 38 13.11 0.17 6.12
CA ARG A 38 13.28 0.36 7.58
C ARG A 38 12.21 1.25 8.22
N GLY A 39 11.58 2.12 7.45
CA GLY A 39 10.53 3.02 7.93
C GLY A 39 9.16 2.34 7.93
N ARG A 40 8.49 2.33 9.09
CA ARG A 40 7.08 1.86 9.20
C ARG A 40 6.18 2.58 8.20
N SER A 41 6.37 3.90 8.05
CA SER A 41 5.62 4.70 7.07
C SER A 41 5.95 4.33 5.62
N SER A 42 7.19 3.93 5.31
CA SER A 42 7.57 3.48 3.96
C SER A 42 7.00 2.10 3.65
N GLN A 43 7.04 1.18 4.62
CA GLN A 43 6.40 -0.13 4.51
C GLN A 43 4.88 -0.01 4.33
N ALA A 44 4.21 0.80 5.17
CA ALA A 44 2.78 1.07 5.04
C ALA A 44 2.44 1.70 3.68
N ARG A 45 3.29 2.60 3.17
CA ARG A 45 3.16 3.17 1.83
C ARG A 45 3.28 2.10 0.74
N ALA A 46 4.23 1.17 0.82
CA ALA A 46 4.35 0.09 -0.16
C ALA A 46 3.08 -0.76 -0.20
N HIS A 47 2.58 -1.17 0.97
CA HIS A 47 1.31 -1.91 1.10
C HIS A 47 0.11 -1.11 0.59
N LYS A 48 0.06 0.21 0.80
CA LYS A 48 -0.99 1.08 0.22
C LYS A 48 -1.07 0.95 -1.29
N PHE A 49 0.06 1.08 -1.99
CA PHE A 49 0.07 1.01 -3.46
C PHE A 49 -0.24 -0.41 -3.96
N LEU A 50 0.20 -1.45 -3.26
CA LEU A 50 -0.22 -2.83 -3.54
C LEU A 50 -1.74 -3.00 -3.39
N ALA A 51 -2.32 -2.42 -2.34
CA ALA A 51 -3.76 -2.41 -2.13
C ALA A 51 -4.49 -1.72 -3.30
N PHE A 52 -4.04 -0.54 -3.71
CA PHE A 52 -4.61 0.18 -4.86
C PHE A 52 -4.57 -0.65 -6.13
N ILE A 53 -3.44 -1.29 -6.45
CA ILE A 53 -3.29 -2.17 -7.61
C ILE A 53 -4.28 -3.33 -7.54
N HIS A 54 -4.43 -3.98 -6.39
CA HIS A 54 -5.38 -5.07 -6.20
C HIS A 54 -6.83 -4.61 -6.32
N CYS A 55 -7.17 -3.47 -5.74
CA CYS A 55 -8.50 -2.86 -5.87
C CYS A 55 -8.82 -2.53 -7.34
N ALA A 56 -7.90 -1.90 -8.06
CA ALA A 56 -8.05 -1.59 -9.49
C ALA A 56 -8.16 -2.86 -10.35
N SER A 57 -7.53 -3.96 -9.93
CA SER A 57 -7.61 -5.26 -10.60
C SER A 57 -8.86 -6.08 -10.25
N GLY A 58 -9.81 -5.54 -9.46
CA GLY A 58 -11.00 -6.26 -8.98
C GLY A 58 -10.72 -7.33 -7.90
N ARG A 59 -9.47 -7.41 -7.41
CA ARG A 59 -9.01 -8.34 -6.37
C ARG A 59 -9.27 -7.78 -4.97
N MET A 60 -10.55 -7.69 -4.61
CA MET A 60 -10.99 -7.00 -3.40
C MET A 60 -10.55 -7.65 -2.08
N GLN A 61 -10.38 -8.98 -2.05
CA GLN A 61 -9.87 -9.66 -0.85
C GLN A 61 -8.41 -9.24 -0.58
N GLN A 62 -7.56 -9.35 -1.60
CA GLN A 62 -6.16 -8.96 -1.53
C GLN A 62 -6.01 -7.46 -1.24
N CYS A 63 -6.85 -6.61 -1.84
CA CYS A 63 -6.85 -5.18 -1.55
C CYS A 63 -7.05 -4.88 -0.05
N ARG A 64 -8.03 -5.53 0.58
CA ARG A 64 -8.28 -5.37 2.01
C ARG A 64 -7.15 -5.94 2.87
N ASP A 65 -6.57 -7.06 2.46
CA ASP A 65 -5.44 -7.66 3.17
C ASP A 65 -4.20 -6.76 3.16
N GLU A 66 -3.89 -6.12 2.04
CA GLU A 66 -2.78 -5.16 1.97
C GLU A 66 -3.03 -3.92 2.83
N PHE A 67 -4.26 -3.38 2.84
CA PHE A 67 -4.60 -2.29 3.77
C PHE A 67 -4.49 -2.68 5.23
N ARG A 68 -4.89 -3.91 5.57
CA ARG A 68 -4.75 -4.43 6.93
C ARG A 68 -3.28 -4.50 7.32
N ARG A 69 -2.41 -5.02 6.45
CA ARG A 69 -0.96 -5.04 6.71
C ARG A 69 -0.39 -3.65 6.89
N ALA A 70 -0.81 -2.69 6.08
CA ALA A 70 -0.40 -1.29 6.23
C ALA A 70 -0.76 -0.73 7.62
N LEU A 71 -1.98 -0.99 8.10
CA LEU A 71 -2.45 -0.59 9.43
C LEU A 71 -1.79 -1.37 10.58
N ASP A 72 -1.50 -2.66 10.40
CA ASP A 72 -0.78 -3.47 11.40
C ASP A 72 0.65 -2.94 11.57
N ILE A 73 1.29 -2.52 10.47
CA ILE A 73 2.63 -1.91 10.49
C ILE A 73 2.57 -0.50 11.07
N ASP A 74 1.64 0.33 10.63
CA ASP A 74 1.47 1.72 11.09
C ASP A 74 0.00 1.97 11.43
N PRO A 75 -0.40 1.84 12.71
CA PRO A 75 -1.79 2.06 13.13
C PRO A 75 -2.29 3.49 12.90
N SER A 76 -1.37 4.45 12.76
CA SER A 76 -1.68 5.85 12.44
C SER A 76 -1.76 6.09 10.93
N PHE A 77 -1.59 5.06 10.10
CA PHE A 77 -1.69 5.17 8.66
C PHE A 77 -3.09 5.61 8.24
N GLU A 78 -3.13 6.67 7.43
CA GLU A 78 -4.35 7.18 6.81
C GLU A 78 -4.13 7.41 5.32
N LEU A 79 -5.20 7.17 4.55
CA LEU A 79 -5.26 7.61 3.17
C LEU A 79 -5.37 9.13 3.13
N ARG A 80 -4.77 9.74 2.11
CA ARG A 80 -4.95 11.17 1.84
C ARG A 80 -6.42 11.44 1.49
N GLU A 81 -6.89 12.66 1.70
CA GLU A 81 -8.28 13.04 1.40
C GLU A 81 -8.64 12.74 -0.07
N ASP A 82 -7.71 13.02 -0.97
CA ASP A 82 -7.78 12.70 -2.41
C ASP A 82 -7.94 11.19 -2.69
N GLU A 83 -7.29 10.34 -1.90
CA GLU A 83 -7.33 8.87 -2.05
C GLU A 83 -8.55 8.25 -1.35
N ALA A 84 -8.94 8.78 -0.19
CA ALA A 84 -10.06 8.29 0.61
C ALA A 84 -11.41 8.52 -0.08
N GLY A 85 -11.50 9.51 -0.97
CA GLY A 85 -12.68 9.79 -1.79
C GLY A 85 -12.97 8.74 -2.86
N HIS A 86 -12.01 7.87 -3.19
CA HIS A 86 -12.20 6.89 -4.26
C HIS A 86 -13.23 5.80 -3.89
N PRO A 87 -14.19 5.48 -4.78
CA PRO A 87 -15.31 4.60 -4.44
C PRO A 87 -14.87 3.16 -4.12
N VAL A 88 -13.81 2.67 -4.77
CA VAL A 88 -13.33 1.28 -4.60
C VAL A 88 -12.40 1.14 -3.39
N TRP A 89 -11.18 1.69 -3.48
CA TRP A 89 -10.19 1.51 -2.42
C TRP A 89 -10.48 2.35 -1.17
N GLY A 90 -11.12 3.51 -1.29
CA GLY A 90 -11.49 4.32 -0.12
C GLY A 90 -12.53 3.60 0.75
N ALA A 91 -13.53 2.98 0.13
CA ALA A 91 -14.49 2.13 0.82
C ALA A 91 -13.82 0.88 1.44
N ALA A 92 -12.91 0.24 0.70
CA ALA A 92 -12.16 -0.91 1.21
C ALA A 92 -11.31 -0.54 2.44
N PHE A 93 -10.58 0.57 2.39
CA PHE A 93 -9.75 1.05 3.50
C PHE A 93 -10.60 1.37 4.73
N ARG A 94 -11.70 2.14 4.57
CA ARG A 94 -12.61 2.44 5.69
C ARG A 94 -13.17 1.18 6.33
N SER A 95 -13.54 0.19 5.52
CA SER A 95 -14.06 -1.09 6.02
C SER A 95 -13.02 -1.91 6.78
N VAL A 96 -11.73 -1.80 6.43
CA VAL A 96 -10.66 -2.47 7.16
C VAL A 96 -10.36 -1.72 8.45
N LYS A 97 -10.19 -0.39 8.38
CA LYS A 97 -9.89 0.46 9.54
C LYS A 97 -10.95 0.35 10.64
N SER A 98 -12.23 0.33 10.28
CA SER A 98 -13.32 0.16 11.27
C SER A 98 -13.30 -1.20 11.97
N ARG A 99 -12.76 -2.23 11.32
CA ARG A 99 -12.56 -3.57 11.90
C ARG A 99 -11.29 -3.69 12.73
N SER A 100 -10.29 -2.86 12.45
CA SER A 100 -9.00 -2.85 13.16
C SER A 100 -9.04 -2.00 14.44
N SER A 101 -10.02 -1.11 14.61
CA SER A 101 -10.27 -0.44 15.89
C SER A 101 -11.03 -1.37 16.85
N PRO A 102 -10.47 -1.73 18.02
CA PRO A 102 -11.26 -2.42 19.05
C PRO A 102 -12.36 -1.48 19.58
N PRO A 103 -13.50 -2.03 20.05
CA PRO A 103 -14.59 -1.27 20.65
C PRO A 103 -14.19 -0.55 21.95
#